data_AF-A0A511F854-F1
#
_entry.id   AF-A0A511F854-F1
#
_cell.length_a   1.000
_cell.length_b   1.000
_cell.length_c   1.000
_cell.angle_alpha   90.00
_cell.angle_beta   90.00
_cell.angle_gamma   90.00
#
_symmetry.space_group_name_H-M   'P 1'
#
loop_
_entity.id
_entity.type
_entity.pdbx_description
1 polymer ?
#
loop_
_entity_poly.entity_id
_entity_poly.type
_entity_poly.pdbx_seq_one_letter_code
_entity_poly.pdbx_strand_id
1 'polypeptide(L)'
;MVTQLGLALDALAVADWRRRTAQTYADVRRIAADDPAAAHAEWVARRDELFAAHAASPLRPAAKAVFTGLDVAPYDPAYRFEVRVRATSAQRLEVATGTDGVVPFDRVGRVELDDLGSLSVWALRTYGGGIFVPVKDRTAGKGTYGGGRYLLDTVKGADLGRATDGGLVLDLNFAYNPSCAYDPAWACPLATRGNVLDAEVPVGERQPDPMLVIDGVDEEPEGAGPA
;
A
#
# COMPACT_ATOMS: atom_id res chain seq x y z
N MET A 1 -13.34 -18.19 20.82
CA MET A 1 -14.61 -18.25 20.06
C MET A 1 -14.91 -16.84 19.56
N VAL A 2 -14.89 -16.61 18.25
CA VAL A 2 -15.17 -15.28 17.68
C VAL A 2 -16.66 -14.97 17.86
N THR A 3 -17.00 -13.82 18.43
CA THR A 3 -18.40 -13.41 18.64
C THR A 3 -18.89 -12.58 17.45
N GLN A 4 -20.21 -12.59 17.18
CA GLN A 4 -20.80 -11.72 16.15
C GLN A 4 -20.51 -10.24 16.43
N LEU A 5 -20.47 -9.85 17.70
CA LEU A 5 -20.10 -8.49 18.11
C LEU A 5 -18.64 -8.18 17.75
N GLY A 6 -17.71 -9.11 17.98
CA GLY A 6 -16.30 -8.96 17.59
C GLY A 6 -16.15 -8.76 16.08
N LEU A 7 -16.80 -9.60 15.27
CA LEU A 7 -16.79 -9.47 13.81
C LEU A 7 -17.33 -8.10 13.35
N ALA A 8 -18.40 -7.61 13.99
CA ALA A 8 -18.97 -6.31 13.66
C ALA A 8 -18.00 -5.17 14.00
N LEU A 9 -17.33 -5.22 15.15
CA LEU A 9 -16.35 -4.21 15.56
C LEU A 9 -15.14 -4.19 14.62
N ASP A 10 -14.63 -5.35 14.20
CA ASP A 10 -13.53 -5.45 13.24
C ASP A 10 -13.93 -4.86 11.88
N ALA A 11 -15.12 -5.21 11.38
CA ALA A 11 -15.64 -4.67 10.13
C ALA A 11 -15.82 -3.15 10.19
N LEU A 12 -16.32 -2.61 11.31
CA LEU A 12 -16.47 -1.17 11.52
C LEU A 12 -15.10 -0.47 11.59
N ALA A 13 -14.12 -1.07 12.24
CA ALA A 13 -12.75 -0.55 12.29
C ALA A 13 -12.13 -0.52 10.88
N VAL A 14 -12.26 -1.59 10.09
CA VAL A 14 -11.77 -1.60 8.69
C VAL A 14 -12.49 -0.53 7.85
N ALA A 15 -13.80 -0.35 8.04
CA ALA A 15 -14.54 0.70 7.35
C ALA A 15 -14.06 2.11 7.75
N ASP A 16 -13.73 2.36 9.02
CA ASP A 16 -13.19 3.63 9.49
C ASP A 16 -11.79 3.90 8.92
N TRP A 17 -10.92 2.90 8.93
CA TRP A 17 -9.59 2.97 8.31
C TRP A 17 -9.67 3.40 6.84
N ARG A 18 -10.58 2.79 6.07
CA ARG A 18 -10.79 3.12 4.66
C ARG A 18 -11.30 4.54 4.47
N ARG A 19 -12.22 5.02 5.32
CA ARG A 19 -12.70 6.41 5.27
C ARG A 19 -11.57 7.41 5.53
N ARG A 20 -10.76 7.16 6.56
CA ARG A 20 -9.61 8.02 6.89
C ARG A 20 -8.55 8.00 5.79
N THR A 21 -8.26 6.82 5.24
CA THR A 21 -7.34 6.70 4.09
C THR A 21 -7.86 7.51 2.90
N ALA A 22 -9.13 7.36 2.53
CA ALA A 22 -9.73 8.11 1.42
C ALA A 22 -9.71 9.63 1.68
N GLN A 23 -9.92 10.07 2.92
CA GLN A 23 -9.81 11.48 3.31
C GLN A 23 -8.37 11.97 3.19
N THR A 24 -7.38 11.22 3.68
CA THR A 24 -5.95 11.55 3.51
C THR A 24 -5.61 11.76 2.05
N TYR A 25 -6.02 10.86 1.15
CA TYR A 25 -5.74 11.01 -0.27
C TYR A 25 -6.53 12.15 -0.93
N ALA A 26 -7.72 12.49 -0.43
CA ALA A 26 -8.43 13.70 -0.85
C ALA A 26 -7.65 14.97 -0.49
N ASP A 27 -7.10 15.03 0.72
CA ASP A 27 -6.25 16.13 1.15
C ASP A 27 -4.92 16.17 0.38
N VAL A 28 -4.31 15.02 0.11
CA VAL A 28 -3.12 14.93 -0.77
C VAL A 28 -3.40 15.57 -2.12
N ARG A 29 -4.48 15.19 -2.80
CA ARG A 29 -4.83 15.76 -4.11
C ARG A 29 -5.08 17.26 -4.04
N ARG A 30 -5.69 17.75 -2.96
CA ARG A 30 -5.96 19.17 -2.75
C ARG A 30 -4.67 19.96 -2.51
N ILE A 31 -3.78 19.48 -1.64
CA ILE A 31 -2.54 20.17 -1.26
C ILE A 31 -1.52 20.10 -2.40
N ALA A 32 -1.40 18.95 -3.07
CA ALA A 32 -0.43 18.73 -4.14
C ALA A 32 -0.69 19.54 -5.41
N ALA A 33 -1.86 20.21 -5.51
CA ALA A 33 -2.12 21.17 -6.56
C ALA A 33 -1.16 22.38 -6.48
N ASP A 34 -0.75 22.75 -5.27
CA ASP A 34 0.12 23.89 -5.00
C ASP A 34 1.49 23.46 -4.44
N ASP A 35 1.50 22.47 -3.54
CA ASP A 35 2.71 22.00 -2.85
C ASP A 35 2.71 20.47 -2.66
N PRO A 36 3.26 19.72 -3.63
CA PRO A 36 3.36 18.26 -3.54
C PRO A 36 4.20 17.76 -2.35
N ALA A 37 5.21 18.52 -1.92
CA ALA A 37 6.05 18.14 -0.79
C ALA A 37 5.28 18.26 0.54
N ALA A 38 4.48 19.32 0.70
CA ALA A 38 3.57 19.44 1.85
C ALA A 38 2.48 18.36 1.84
N ALA A 39 1.96 18.00 0.67
CA ALA A 39 0.99 16.89 0.54
C ALA A 39 1.59 15.56 0.99
N HIS A 40 2.85 15.30 0.63
CA HIS A 40 3.59 14.13 1.08
C HIS A 40 3.80 14.14 2.60
N ALA A 41 4.21 15.28 3.18
CA ALA A 41 4.37 15.39 4.63
C ALA A 41 3.06 15.13 5.40
N GLU A 42 1.93 15.67 4.92
CA GLU A 42 0.60 15.38 5.50
C GLU A 42 0.25 13.90 5.39
N TRP A 43 0.52 13.28 4.24
CA TRP A 43 0.29 11.85 4.03
C TRP A 43 1.10 10.98 5.00
N VAL A 44 2.39 11.26 5.19
CA VAL A 44 3.23 10.56 6.18
C VAL A 44 2.64 10.70 7.58
N ALA A 45 2.34 11.93 8.01
CA ALA A 45 1.80 12.19 9.34
C ALA A 45 0.47 11.45 9.61
N ARG A 46 -0.44 11.42 8.62
CA ARG A 46 -1.72 10.71 8.73
C ARG A 46 -1.54 9.21 8.75
N ARG A 47 -0.59 8.67 8.01
CA ARG A 47 -0.28 7.23 8.05
C ARG A 47 0.31 6.85 9.39
N ASP A 48 1.23 7.63 9.94
CA ASP A 48 1.79 7.41 11.27
C ASP A 48 0.70 7.43 12.36
N GLU A 49 -0.23 8.39 12.30
CA GLU A 49 -1.38 8.45 13.22
C GLU A 49 -2.22 7.16 13.16
N LEU A 50 -2.52 6.68 11.94
CA LEU A 50 -3.29 5.46 11.74
C LEU A 50 -2.53 4.22 12.25
N PHE A 51 -1.23 4.10 11.95
CA PHE A 51 -0.41 2.97 12.39
C PHE A 51 -0.27 2.92 13.91
N ALA A 52 -0.04 4.07 14.55
CA ALA A 52 0.14 4.17 15.99
C ALA A 52 -1.13 3.82 16.78
N ALA A 53 -2.27 4.40 16.38
CA ALA A 53 -3.45 4.43 17.26
C ALA A 53 -4.65 3.61 16.76
N HIS A 54 -4.78 3.36 15.46
CA HIS A 54 -6.03 2.83 14.92
C HIS A 54 -6.21 1.33 15.20
N ALA A 55 -7.44 0.90 15.51
CA ALA A 55 -7.75 -0.50 15.82
C ALA A 55 -7.44 -1.46 14.66
N ALA A 56 -7.71 -1.03 13.42
CA ALA A 56 -7.39 -1.77 12.18
C ALA A 56 -5.94 -1.59 11.67
N SER A 57 -5.04 -1.01 12.48
CA SER A 57 -3.60 -0.95 12.14
C SER A 57 -3.02 -2.36 11.98
N PRO A 58 -2.11 -2.59 11.02
CA PRO A 58 -1.44 -3.88 10.87
C PRO A 58 -0.39 -4.15 11.96
N LEU A 59 -0.09 -3.17 12.82
CA LEU A 59 0.84 -3.34 13.93
C LEU A 59 0.18 -4.05 15.12
N ARG A 60 0.84 -5.08 15.65
CA ARG A 60 0.48 -5.70 16.93
C ARG A 60 0.67 -4.72 18.11
N PRO A 61 0.01 -4.97 19.25
CA PRO A 61 0.16 -4.12 20.44
C PRO A 61 1.61 -3.86 20.87
N ALA A 62 2.47 -4.88 20.81
CA ALA A 62 3.90 -4.74 21.15
C ALA A 62 4.64 -3.79 20.18
N ALA A 63 4.40 -3.93 18.87
CA ALA A 63 4.97 -3.04 17.86
C ALA A 63 4.45 -1.59 18.02
N LYS A 64 3.15 -1.41 18.29
CA LYS A 64 2.58 -0.08 18.56
C LYS A 64 3.21 0.62 19.77
N ALA A 65 3.59 -0.14 20.80
CA ALA A 65 4.20 0.41 22.02
C ALA A 65 5.57 1.04 21.78
N VAL A 66 6.27 0.64 20.71
CA VAL A 66 7.61 1.12 20.35
C VAL A 66 7.63 1.90 19.03
N PHE A 67 6.47 2.08 18.39
CA PHE A 67 6.34 2.74 17.10
C PHE A 67 6.60 4.24 17.21
N THR A 68 7.56 4.75 16.43
CA THR A 68 7.92 6.17 16.36
C THR A 68 7.61 6.83 15.02
N GLY A 69 7.11 6.06 14.04
CA GLY A 69 6.86 6.52 12.68
C GLY A 69 7.30 5.49 11.64
N LEU A 70 6.73 5.55 10.45
CA LEU A 70 7.15 4.78 9.29
C LEU A 70 8.42 5.38 8.68
N ASP A 71 9.35 4.53 8.22
CA ASP A 71 10.52 4.99 7.46
C ASP A 71 10.11 5.33 6.02
N VAL A 72 9.96 6.61 5.74
CA VAL A 72 9.56 7.16 4.43
C VAL A 72 10.67 8.09 3.95
N ALA A 73 11.14 7.88 2.72
CA ALA A 73 12.14 8.75 2.12
C ALA A 73 11.60 10.20 1.92
N PRO A 74 12.46 11.23 1.96
CA PRO A 74 12.07 12.60 1.66
C PRO A 74 11.45 12.73 0.27
N TYR A 75 10.55 13.71 0.11
CA TYR A 75 9.89 13.98 -1.17
C TYR A 75 10.91 14.41 -2.23
N ASP A 76 10.83 13.81 -3.41
CA ASP A 76 11.61 14.19 -4.59
C ASP A 76 10.66 14.37 -5.81
N PRO A 77 10.53 15.60 -6.35
CA PRO A 77 9.64 15.87 -7.48
C PRO A 77 10.04 15.13 -8.77
N ALA A 78 11.28 14.63 -8.90
CA ALA A 78 11.70 13.85 -10.06
C ALA A 78 10.97 12.51 -10.20
N TYR A 79 10.29 12.06 -9.13
CA TYR A 79 9.56 10.80 -9.09
C TYR A 79 8.03 10.96 -9.15
N ARG A 80 7.56 12.15 -9.56
CA ARG A 80 6.15 12.45 -9.84
C ARG A 80 5.89 12.52 -11.34
N PHE A 81 4.90 11.76 -11.79
CA PHE A 81 4.56 11.59 -13.21
C PHE A 81 3.08 11.85 -13.47
N GLU A 82 2.78 12.53 -14.58
CA GLU A 82 1.44 12.64 -15.15
C GLU A 82 1.42 11.88 -16.48
N VAL A 83 0.80 10.69 -16.48
CA VAL A 83 1.01 9.69 -17.54
C VAL A 83 -0.29 9.16 -18.10
N ARG A 84 -0.33 8.96 -19.42
CA ARG A 84 -1.47 8.34 -20.09
C ARG A 84 -1.38 6.83 -20.07
N VAL A 85 -2.49 6.18 -19.75
CA VAL A 85 -2.64 4.73 -19.88
C VAL A 85 -2.65 4.36 -21.36
N ARG A 86 -1.69 3.54 -21.78
CA ARG A 86 -1.54 3.03 -23.14
C ARG A 86 -2.12 1.62 -23.25
N ALA A 87 -2.70 1.32 -24.41
CA ALA A 87 -3.17 -0.01 -24.72
C ALA A 87 -2.01 -1.02 -24.72
N THR A 88 -2.28 -2.22 -24.26
CA THR A 88 -1.32 -3.34 -24.21
C THR A 88 -2.09 -4.65 -24.34
N SER A 89 -1.39 -5.78 -24.47
CA SER A 89 -2.04 -7.09 -24.52
C SER A 89 -2.84 -7.35 -23.23
N ALA A 90 -4.00 -7.97 -23.38
CA ALA A 90 -4.81 -8.36 -22.22
C ALA A 90 -4.05 -9.39 -21.38
N GLN A 91 -4.17 -9.28 -20.05
CA GLN A 91 -3.69 -10.27 -19.11
C GLN A 91 -4.65 -10.33 -17.93
N ARG A 92 -4.93 -11.56 -17.47
CA ARG A 92 -5.66 -11.84 -16.25
C ARG A 92 -4.67 -12.26 -15.16
N LEU A 93 -4.83 -11.74 -13.96
CA LEU A 93 -4.19 -12.24 -12.75
C LEU A 93 -5.25 -12.72 -11.78
N GLU A 94 -4.95 -13.83 -11.12
CA GLU A 94 -5.75 -14.36 -10.02
C GLU A 94 -4.80 -14.54 -8.84
N VAL A 95 -4.97 -13.68 -7.84
CA VAL A 95 -4.08 -13.65 -6.69
C VAL A 95 -4.79 -14.35 -5.54
N ALA A 96 -4.27 -15.49 -5.11
CA ALA A 96 -4.70 -16.09 -3.86
C ALA A 96 -4.26 -15.20 -2.70
N THR A 97 -5.22 -14.76 -1.90
CA THR A 97 -5.00 -14.01 -0.66
C THR A 97 -5.54 -14.81 0.52
N GLY A 98 -4.92 -14.68 1.70
CA GLY A 98 -5.31 -15.36 2.92
C GLY A 98 -6.64 -14.88 3.48
N THR A 99 -7.04 -13.63 3.20
CA THR A 99 -8.26 -13.01 3.73
C THR A 99 -9.39 -12.90 2.73
N ASP A 100 -9.09 -12.63 1.45
CA ASP A 100 -10.10 -12.29 0.43
C ASP A 100 -10.32 -13.42 -0.59
N GLY A 101 -9.73 -14.60 -0.37
CA GLY A 101 -9.73 -15.70 -1.33
C GLY A 101 -8.99 -15.32 -2.61
N VAL A 102 -9.50 -15.73 -3.77
CA VAL A 102 -8.89 -15.39 -5.06
C VAL A 102 -9.36 -14.02 -5.51
N VAL A 103 -8.41 -13.07 -5.61
CA VAL A 103 -8.65 -11.69 -6.05
C VAL A 103 -8.28 -11.55 -7.53
N PRO A 104 -9.26 -11.34 -8.42
CA PRO A 104 -9.02 -11.22 -9.85
C PRO A 104 -8.69 -9.80 -10.32
N PHE A 105 -7.70 -9.67 -11.20
CA PHE A 105 -7.33 -8.41 -11.85
C PHE A 105 -7.21 -8.59 -13.37
N ASP A 106 -7.69 -7.60 -14.12
CA ASP A 106 -7.47 -7.51 -15.57
C ASP A 106 -6.50 -6.37 -15.88
N ARG A 107 -5.48 -6.60 -16.70
CA ARG A 107 -4.62 -5.52 -17.19
C ARG A 107 -5.42 -4.64 -18.14
N VAL A 108 -5.57 -3.38 -17.78
CA VAL A 108 -6.28 -2.38 -18.59
C VAL A 108 -5.36 -1.46 -19.37
N GLY A 109 -4.07 -1.49 -19.07
CA GLY A 109 -3.07 -0.74 -19.83
C GLY A 109 -1.68 -0.80 -19.23
N ARG A 110 -0.81 0.05 -19.76
CA ARG A 110 0.54 0.30 -19.28
C ARG A 110 0.82 1.80 -19.27
N VAL A 111 1.66 2.24 -18.35
CA VAL A 111 2.20 3.60 -18.27
C VAL A 111 3.72 3.53 -18.42
N GLU A 112 4.30 4.61 -18.95
CA GLU A 112 5.75 4.77 -19.09
C GLU A 112 6.21 5.85 -18.09
N LEU A 113 7.29 5.59 -17.36
CA LEU A 113 7.88 6.43 -16.32
C LEU A 113 9.28 6.88 -16.75
N ASP A 114 9.39 7.40 -17.96
CA ASP A 114 10.66 7.79 -18.59
C ASP A 114 11.72 6.68 -18.46
N ASP A 115 12.93 7.01 -17.98
CA ASP A 115 14.04 6.07 -17.83
C ASP A 115 13.84 5.03 -16.71
N LEU A 116 12.83 5.18 -15.84
CA LEU A 116 12.53 4.18 -14.82
C LEU A 116 11.89 2.92 -15.42
N GLY A 117 11.29 3.02 -16.60
CA GLY A 117 10.63 1.93 -17.31
C GLY A 117 9.11 2.03 -17.29
N SER A 118 8.42 0.90 -17.20
CA SER A 118 6.96 0.85 -17.37
C SER A 118 6.25 0.05 -16.29
N LEU A 119 5.01 0.44 -15.97
CA LEU A 119 4.16 -0.27 -15.03
C LEU A 119 2.85 -0.69 -15.70
N SER A 120 2.41 -1.92 -15.44
CA SER A 120 1.07 -2.35 -15.84
C SER A 120 0.03 -1.76 -14.89
N VAL A 121 -1.10 -1.33 -15.46
CA VAL A 121 -2.26 -0.82 -14.73
C VAL A 121 -3.33 -1.89 -14.69
N TRP A 122 -3.78 -2.24 -13.50
CA TRP A 122 -4.70 -3.35 -13.26
C TRP A 122 -6.06 -2.82 -12.81
N ALA A 123 -7.14 -3.37 -13.35
CA ALA A 123 -8.50 -3.17 -12.83
C ALA A 123 -8.90 -4.36 -11.96
N LEU A 124 -9.32 -4.10 -10.73
CA LEU A 124 -9.86 -5.11 -9.83
C LEU A 124 -11.24 -5.57 -10.33
N ARG A 125 -11.45 -6.88 -10.39
CA ARG A 125 -12.67 -7.51 -10.95
C ARG A 125 -13.54 -8.15 -9.86
N THR A 126 -13.69 -7.44 -8.75
CA THR A 126 -14.62 -7.78 -7.66
C THR A 126 -15.65 -6.66 -7.49
N TYR A 127 -16.63 -6.84 -6.60
CA TYR A 127 -17.74 -5.90 -6.42
C TYR A 127 -17.30 -4.44 -6.19
N GLY A 128 -16.17 -4.22 -5.50
CA GLY A 128 -15.65 -2.88 -5.24
C GLY A 128 -14.97 -2.20 -6.43
N GLY A 129 -14.57 -2.96 -7.46
CA GLY A 129 -13.79 -2.43 -8.59
C GLY A 129 -12.48 -1.76 -8.14
N GLY A 130 -11.95 -0.84 -8.95
CA GLY A 130 -10.78 -0.02 -8.60
C GLY A 130 -9.55 -0.27 -9.46
N ILE A 131 -8.60 0.65 -9.38
CA ILE A 131 -7.30 0.59 -10.04
C ILE A 131 -6.23 0.17 -9.04
N PHE A 132 -5.38 -0.75 -9.47
CA PHE A 132 -4.27 -1.26 -8.70
C PHE A 132 -2.97 -1.15 -9.50
N VAL A 133 -1.96 -0.53 -8.90
CA VAL A 133 -0.62 -0.39 -9.47
C VAL A 133 0.39 -0.76 -8.39
N PRO A 134 0.83 -2.03 -8.33
CA PRO A 134 1.97 -2.40 -7.52
C PRO A 134 3.26 -1.98 -8.22
N VAL A 135 4.34 -1.83 -7.46
CA VAL A 135 5.67 -1.55 -7.98
C VAL A 135 6.70 -2.31 -7.17
N LYS A 136 7.65 -2.93 -7.86
CA LYS A 136 8.87 -3.46 -7.28
C LYS A 136 10.04 -2.90 -8.07
N ASP A 137 11.14 -2.60 -7.40
CA ASP A 137 12.31 -1.98 -8.02
C ASP A 137 13.60 -2.64 -7.49
N ARG A 138 14.76 -2.18 -7.95
CA ARG A 138 16.06 -2.79 -7.58
C ARG A 138 16.43 -2.67 -6.11
N THR A 139 15.77 -1.79 -5.36
CA THR A 139 15.96 -1.65 -3.91
C THR A 139 15.18 -2.69 -3.10
N ALA A 140 14.31 -3.48 -3.72
CA ALA A 140 13.47 -4.45 -3.01
C ALA A 140 14.29 -5.53 -2.30
N GLY A 141 14.06 -5.70 -1.00
CA GLY A 141 14.79 -6.61 -0.11
C GLY A 141 16.14 -6.07 0.38
N LYS A 142 16.49 -4.83 0.05
CA LYS A 142 17.72 -4.14 0.49
C LYS A 142 17.46 -2.78 1.12
N GLY A 143 16.53 -2.02 0.55
CA GLY A 143 16.10 -0.72 1.04
C GLY A 143 14.58 -0.54 1.06
N THR A 144 13.83 -1.31 0.28
CA THR A 144 12.35 -1.33 0.27
C THR A 144 11.83 -2.74 0.48
N TYR A 145 10.54 -2.89 0.82
CA TYR A 145 9.94 -4.19 1.08
C TYR A 145 10.14 -5.18 -0.07
N GLY A 146 10.66 -6.37 0.24
CA GLY A 146 11.01 -7.40 -0.75
C GLY A 146 9.86 -7.87 -1.65
N GLY A 147 8.62 -7.80 -1.14
CA GLY A 147 7.40 -8.12 -1.90
C GLY A 147 6.98 -7.05 -2.92
N GLY A 148 7.56 -5.85 -2.84
CA GLY A 148 7.12 -4.66 -3.57
C GLY A 148 6.13 -3.81 -2.78
N ARG A 149 5.87 -2.61 -3.29
CA ARG A 149 5.04 -1.57 -2.70
C ARG A 149 3.81 -1.30 -3.55
N TYR A 150 2.83 -0.62 -2.99
CA TYR A 150 1.64 -0.18 -3.69
C TYR A 150 1.72 1.31 -3.99
N LEU A 151 1.53 1.65 -5.26
CA LEU A 151 1.46 3.03 -5.71
C LEU A 151 0.00 3.51 -5.74
N LEU A 152 -0.90 2.68 -6.28
CA LEU A 152 -2.34 2.90 -6.25
C LEU A 152 -3.06 1.63 -5.79
N ASP A 153 -4.06 1.80 -4.93
CA ASP A 153 -5.02 0.79 -4.49
C ASP A 153 -6.36 1.49 -4.22
N THR A 154 -7.02 1.92 -5.30
CA THR A 154 -8.09 2.91 -5.20
C THR A 154 -9.33 2.36 -4.49
N VAL A 155 -9.52 1.02 -4.48
CA VAL A 155 -10.61 0.38 -3.73
C VAL A 155 -10.41 0.50 -2.22
N LYS A 156 -9.15 0.66 -1.77
CA LYS A 156 -8.80 0.93 -0.36
C LYS A 156 -8.58 2.41 -0.08
N GLY A 157 -8.85 3.28 -1.04
CA GLY A 157 -8.78 4.74 -0.90
C GLY A 157 -7.44 5.37 -1.29
N ALA A 158 -6.43 4.57 -1.64
CA ALA A 158 -5.14 5.06 -2.12
C ALA A 158 -5.25 5.48 -3.60
N ASP A 159 -5.61 6.74 -3.81
CA ASP A 159 -5.88 7.34 -5.13
C ASP A 159 -5.24 8.73 -5.25
N LEU A 160 -4.28 8.89 -6.16
CA LEU A 160 -3.65 10.18 -6.44
C LEU A 160 -4.41 11.01 -7.48
N GLY A 161 -5.51 10.46 -8.02
CA GLY A 161 -6.38 11.15 -8.96
C GLY A 161 -5.85 11.18 -10.40
N ARG A 162 -6.38 12.12 -11.17
CA ARG A 162 -6.14 12.24 -12.61
C ARG A 162 -5.37 13.50 -12.93
N ALA A 163 -4.47 13.39 -13.90
CA ALA A 163 -3.82 14.54 -14.51
C ALA A 163 -4.84 15.38 -15.28
N THR A 164 -4.51 16.65 -15.53
CA THR A 164 -5.40 17.62 -16.20
C THR A 164 -5.79 17.17 -17.63
N ASP A 165 -4.91 16.43 -18.29
CA ASP A 165 -5.11 15.88 -19.64
C ASP A 165 -5.88 14.54 -19.65
N GLY A 166 -6.36 14.09 -18.49
CA GLY A 166 -7.07 12.84 -18.31
C GLY A 166 -6.18 11.61 -18.05
N GLY A 167 -4.85 11.78 -17.96
CA GLY A 167 -3.93 10.73 -17.49
C GLY A 167 -4.09 10.38 -16.01
N LEU A 168 -3.23 9.47 -15.53
CA LEU A 168 -3.07 9.15 -14.11
C LEU A 168 -1.95 10.02 -13.52
N VAL A 169 -2.14 10.47 -12.28
CA VAL A 169 -1.03 10.95 -11.46
C VAL A 169 -0.39 9.75 -10.79
N LEU A 170 0.89 9.51 -11.07
CA LEU A 170 1.69 8.48 -10.44
C LEU A 170 2.87 9.14 -9.73
N ASP A 171 2.83 9.17 -8.42
CA ASP A 171 3.89 9.78 -7.60
C ASP A 171 4.51 8.70 -6.70
N LEU A 172 5.70 8.23 -7.07
CA LEU A 172 6.38 7.12 -6.37
C LEU A 172 6.79 7.50 -4.95
N ASN A 173 6.77 8.79 -4.58
CA ASN A 173 6.94 9.23 -3.19
C ASN A 173 5.84 8.70 -2.27
N PHE A 174 4.65 8.37 -2.82
CA PHE A 174 3.54 7.80 -2.06
C PHE A 174 3.48 6.27 -2.14
N ALA A 175 4.50 5.61 -2.70
CA ALA A 175 4.56 4.16 -2.74
C ALA A 175 4.71 3.61 -1.31
N TYR A 176 3.77 2.77 -0.88
CA TYR A 176 3.68 2.29 0.49
C TYR A 176 3.75 0.77 0.60
N ASN A 177 4.17 0.29 1.77
CA ASN A 177 4.22 -1.13 2.06
C ASN A 177 2.81 -1.70 2.26
N PRO A 178 2.48 -2.86 1.66
CA PRO A 178 1.23 -3.55 1.97
C PRO A 178 1.21 -4.00 3.44
N SER A 179 0.02 -4.21 4.01
CA SER A 179 -0.13 -4.70 5.39
C SER A 179 0.64 -5.99 5.66
N CYS A 180 0.82 -6.85 4.65
CA CYS A 180 1.61 -8.09 4.75
C CYS A 180 3.10 -7.87 5.03
N ALA A 181 3.61 -6.65 4.84
CA ALA A 181 4.97 -6.31 5.18
C ALA A 181 5.20 -6.24 6.71
N TYR A 182 4.13 -6.08 7.49
CA TYR A 182 4.16 -6.00 8.95
C TYR A 182 3.62 -7.27 9.60
N ASP A 183 2.59 -7.89 9.02
CA ASP A 183 1.95 -9.09 9.56
C ASP A 183 1.61 -10.08 8.42
N PRO A 184 2.23 -11.27 8.39
CA PRO A 184 2.03 -12.25 7.32
C PRO A 184 0.62 -12.88 7.30
N ALA A 185 -0.20 -12.67 8.35
CA ALA A 185 -1.61 -13.05 8.33
C ALA A 185 -2.37 -12.32 7.21
N TRP A 186 -1.90 -11.13 6.81
CA TRP A 186 -2.34 -10.48 5.59
C TRP A 186 -1.62 -11.12 4.40
N ALA A 187 -2.35 -11.62 3.41
CA ALA A 187 -1.75 -11.93 2.12
C ALA A 187 -2.13 -10.82 1.13
N CYS A 188 -1.14 -10.25 0.47
CA CYS A 188 -1.34 -9.12 -0.41
C CYS A 188 -0.84 -9.46 -1.83
N PRO A 189 -1.53 -8.97 -2.88
CA PRO A 189 -1.05 -9.09 -4.25
C PRO A 189 0.38 -8.58 -4.42
N LEU A 190 1.31 -9.45 -4.82
CA LEU A 190 2.68 -9.04 -5.10
C LEU A 190 2.83 -8.46 -6.50
N ALA A 191 3.84 -7.62 -6.70
CA ALA A 191 4.15 -7.05 -8.01
C ALA A 191 4.46 -8.16 -9.02
N THR A 192 3.72 -8.19 -10.13
CA THR A 192 4.03 -9.11 -11.24
C THR A 192 5.23 -8.63 -12.04
N ARG A 193 5.78 -9.48 -12.91
CA ARG A 193 6.92 -9.12 -13.78
C ARG A 193 6.70 -7.81 -14.56
N GLY A 194 5.46 -7.50 -14.95
CA GLY A 194 5.13 -6.26 -15.66
C GLY A 194 5.06 -5.00 -14.79
N ASN A 195 5.41 -5.12 -13.50
CA ASN A 195 5.47 -4.06 -12.50
C ASN A 195 6.79 -4.14 -11.70
N VAL A 196 7.83 -4.74 -12.28
CA VAL A 196 9.20 -4.72 -11.77
C VAL A 196 10.00 -3.74 -12.62
N LEU A 197 10.52 -2.69 -11.99
CA LEU A 197 11.40 -1.70 -12.61
C LEU A 197 12.86 -2.16 -12.46
N ASP A 198 13.63 -2.06 -13.55
CA ASP A 198 15.07 -2.34 -13.55
C ASP A 198 15.91 -1.15 -13.06
N ALA A 199 15.26 -0.08 -12.59
CA ALA A 199 15.87 1.07 -11.93
C ALA A 199 15.74 0.97 -10.40
N GLU A 200 16.52 1.77 -9.68
CA GLU A 200 16.30 2.01 -8.26
C GLU A 200 15.27 3.14 -8.08
N VAL A 201 14.34 2.96 -7.13
CA VAL A 201 13.34 3.98 -6.77
C VAL A 201 13.57 4.37 -5.30
N PRO A 202 14.40 5.40 -5.03
CA PRO A 202 14.85 5.78 -3.68
C PRO A 202 13.83 6.62 -2.88
N VAL A 203 12.59 6.76 -3.38
CA VAL A 203 11.49 7.50 -2.75
C VAL A 203 10.42 6.54 -2.20
N GLY A 204 9.50 7.02 -1.35
CA GLY A 204 8.42 6.23 -0.76
C GLY A 204 8.81 5.50 0.52
N GLU A 205 7.92 4.64 1.02
CA GLU A 205 8.18 3.81 2.20
C GLU A 205 9.34 2.85 1.92
N ARG A 206 10.21 2.72 2.93
CA ARG A 206 11.36 1.82 2.96
C ARG A 206 10.99 0.50 3.60
N GLN A 207 11.95 -0.41 3.69
CA GLN A 207 11.81 -1.68 4.39
C GLN A 207 11.28 -1.41 5.82
N PRO A 208 10.22 -2.11 6.27
CA PRO A 208 9.77 -1.99 7.66
C PRO A 208 10.89 -2.27 8.65
N ASP A 209 10.93 -1.50 9.74
CA ASP A 209 11.79 -1.81 10.88
C ASP A 209 11.45 -3.22 11.39
N PRO A 210 12.44 -4.13 11.55
CA PRO A 210 12.20 -5.46 12.07
C PRO A 210 11.40 -5.50 13.38
N MET A 211 11.53 -4.49 14.25
CA MET A 211 10.75 -4.38 15.49
C MET A 211 9.24 -4.20 15.27
N LEU A 212 8.84 -3.77 14.08
CA LEU A 212 7.44 -3.58 13.69
C LEU A 212 6.85 -4.79 12.97
N VAL A 213 7.68 -5.78 12.62
CA VAL A 213 7.29 -6.96 11.84
C VAL A 213 7.03 -8.15 12.76
N ILE A 214 6.01 -8.93 12.44
CA ILE A 214 5.83 -10.25 13.03
C ILE A 214 6.78 -11.23 12.35
N ASP A 215 7.89 -11.54 13.00
CA ASP A 215 8.58 -12.79 12.72
C ASP A 215 7.71 -13.92 13.26
N GLY A 216 7.48 -14.97 12.46
CA GLY A 216 6.60 -16.10 12.82
C GLY A 216 7.08 -16.99 13.97
N VAL A 217 7.72 -16.40 15.00
CA VAL A 217 8.38 -17.06 16.14
C VAL A 217 7.81 -16.61 17.49
N ASP A 218 6.76 -15.79 17.52
CA ASP A 218 5.97 -15.64 18.76
C ASP A 218 4.98 -16.81 18.87
N GLU A 219 5.50 -18.00 19.19
CA GLU A 219 4.70 -18.99 19.92
C GLU A 219 4.28 -18.33 21.23
N GLU A 220 2.97 -18.32 21.51
CA GLU A 220 2.47 -17.94 22.82
C GLU A 220 3.21 -18.75 23.90
N PRO A 221 3.60 -18.15 25.04
CA PRO A 221 4.06 -18.95 26.16
C PRO A 221 2.90 -19.85 26.57
N GLU A 222 3.07 -21.16 26.33
CA GLU A 222 2.15 -22.22 26.70
C GLU A 222 1.68 -21.97 28.14
N GLY A 223 0.38 -21.73 28.27
CA GLY A 223 -0.23 -21.29 29.51
C GLY A 223 0.14 -22.20 30.67
N ALA A 224 0.56 -21.57 31.77
CA ALA A 224 0.59 -22.18 33.09
C ALA A 224 -0.77 -22.84 33.36
N GLY A 225 -0.81 -24.17 33.30
CA GLY A 225 -1.97 -24.96 33.69
C GLY A 225 -2.27 -24.76 35.17
N PRO A 226 -3.55 -24.70 35.58
CA PRO A 226 -3.90 -24.64 36.98
C PRO A 226 -3.55 -25.97 37.66
N ALA A 227 -2.83 -25.88 38.79
CA ALA A 227 -2.67 -26.95 39.76
C ALA A 227 -3.95 -27.16 40.57
#